data_AF-A0A927NNM0-F1
#
_entry.id   AF-A0A927NNM0-F1
#
_cell.length_a   1.000
_cell.length_b   1.000
_cell.length_c   1.000
_cell.angle_alpha   90.00
_cell.angle_beta   90.00
_cell.angle_gamma   90.00
#
_symmetry.space_group_name_H-M   'P 1'
#
loop_
_entity.id
_entity.type
_entity.pdbx_description
1 polymer ?
#
loop_
_entity_poly.entity_id
_entity_poly.type
_entity_poly.pdbx_seq_one_letter_code
_entity_poly.pdbx_strand_id
1 'polypeptide(L)'
;MEKHNLRVTKGLSEALQVMDDKRRGKFIDILLAYQEEGKVYIGNDMVLKVGFAMAKAEIDRRNMNSRNGRMGGLKTAEKRRTVVAVQVRSPMECKTGMELLNKALGGK
;
A
#
# COMPACT_ATOMS: atom_id res chain seq x y z
N MET A 1 21.89 -8.37 13.76
CA MET A 1 21.05 -7.16 13.74
C MET A 1 20.65 -6.92 12.29
N GLU A 2 19.36 -7.07 11.95
CA GLU A 2 18.87 -6.61 10.66
C GLU A 2 19.07 -5.09 10.59
N LYS A 3 19.67 -4.61 9.49
CA LYS A 3 19.80 -3.16 9.27
C LYS A 3 18.46 -2.66 8.75
N HIS A 4 17.66 -2.06 9.64
CA HIS A 4 16.42 -1.41 9.25
C HIS A 4 16.71 0.02 8.78
N ASN A 5 16.43 0.27 7.50
CA ASN A 5 16.64 1.58 6.89
C ASN A 5 15.41 2.46 7.14
N LEU A 6 15.54 3.39 8.09
CA LEU A 6 14.53 4.41 8.28
C LEU A 6 14.55 5.35 7.08
N ARG A 7 13.54 5.25 6.21
CA ARG A 7 13.47 6.08 5.01
C ARG A 7 13.12 7.50 5.42
N VAL A 8 14.07 8.42 5.26
CA VAL A 8 13.84 9.84 5.51
C VAL A 8 12.87 10.38 4.47
N THR A 9 11.66 10.73 4.92
CA THR A 9 10.68 11.45 4.12
C THR A 9 10.87 12.95 4.28
N LYS A 10 10.23 13.74 3.43
CA LYS A 10 10.25 15.20 3.54
C LYS A 10 9.74 15.67 4.90
N GLY A 11 8.59 15.13 5.34
CA GLY A 11 8.01 15.45 6.64
C GLY A 11 8.92 15.06 7.81
N LEU A 12 9.64 13.93 7.71
CA LEU A 12 10.61 13.53 8.73
C LEU A 12 11.82 14.49 8.77
N SER A 13 12.34 14.88 7.60
CA SER A 13 13.45 15.83 7.51
C SER A 13 13.08 17.18 8.11
N GLU A 14 11.89 17.69 7.81
CA GLU A 14 11.37 18.95 8.35
C GLU A 14 11.20 18.86 9.88
N ALA A 15 10.66 17.74 10.39
CA ALA A 15 10.53 17.50 11.84
C ALA A 15 11.90 17.42 12.55
N LEU A 16 12.92 16.83 11.92
CA LEU A 16 14.26 16.76 12.48
C LEU A 16 14.92 18.15 12.54
N GLN A 17 14.73 19.00 11.51
CA GLN A 17 15.36 20.34 11.47
C GLN A 17 14.92 21.25 12.60
N VAL A 18 13.69 21.10 13.10
CA VAL A 18 13.15 21.94 14.19
C VAL A 18 13.47 21.40 15.59
N MET A 19 14.13 20.25 15.70
CA MET A 19 14.44 19.60 16.98
C MET A 19 15.91 19.80 17.38
N ASP A 20 16.15 20.01 18.67
CA ASP A 20 17.49 19.96 19.26
C ASP A 20 18.11 18.56 19.14
N ASP A 21 19.44 18.47 19.15
CA ASP A 21 20.19 17.21 19.01
C ASP A 21 19.71 16.09 19.95
N LYS A 22 19.45 16.43 21.22
CA LYS A 22 18.94 15.48 22.23
C LYS A 22 17.54 14.97 21.88
N ARG A 23 16.68 15.82 21.31
CA ARG A 23 15.32 15.45 20.88
C ARG A 23 15.38 14.66 19.59
N ARG A 24 16.25 15.01 18.64
CA ARG A 24 16.44 14.26 17.40
C ARG A 24 16.82 12.81 17.64
N GLY A 25 17.77 12.54 18.54
CA GLY A 25 18.16 11.17 18.91
C GLY A 25 16.96 10.37 19.42
N LYS A 26 16.27 10.89 20.45
CA LYS A 26 15.06 10.26 21.01
C LYS A 26 13.96 10.06 19.97
N PHE A 27 13.79 11.03 19.07
CA PHE A 27 12.78 10.97 18.03
C PHE A 27 13.03 9.84 17.05
N ILE A 28 14.29 9.63 16.64
CA ILE A 28 14.70 8.51 15.79
C ILE A 28 14.43 7.18 16.49
N ASP A 29 14.82 7.05 17.76
CA ASP A 29 14.60 5.83 18.55
C ASP A 29 13.11 5.48 18.66
N ILE A 30 12.26 6.49 18.91
CA ILE A 30 10.81 6.33 18.97
C ILE A 30 10.26 5.81 17.63
N LEU A 31 10.74 6.35 16.51
CA LEU A 31 10.25 5.93 15.19
C LEU A 31 10.71 4.53 14.80
N LEU A 32 11.92 4.14 15.19
CA LEU A 32 12.40 2.77 15.05
C LEU A 32 11.55 1.82 15.88
N ALA A 33 11.32 2.13 17.16
CA ALA A 33 10.46 1.33 18.03
C ALA A 33 9.02 1.21 17.48
N TYR A 34 8.51 2.25 16.82
CA TYR A 34 7.21 2.19 16.17
C TYR A 34 7.21 1.30 14.92
N GLN A 35 8.24 1.38 14.07
CA GLN A 35 8.32 0.57 12.86
C GLN A 35 8.55 -0.91 13.16
N GLU A 36 9.35 -1.22 14.19
CA GLU A 36 9.73 -2.59 14.54
C GLU A 36 8.72 -3.25 15.47
N GLU A 37 8.31 -2.55 16.53
CA GLU A 37 7.50 -3.13 17.61
C GLU A 37 6.07 -2.60 17.64
N GLY A 38 5.73 -1.61 16.80
CA GLY A 38 4.43 -0.93 16.86
C GLY A 38 4.25 -0.05 18.10
N LYS A 39 5.33 0.24 18.84
CA LYS A 39 5.29 1.05 20.06
C LYS A 39 4.96 2.50 19.75
N VAL A 40 3.92 3.02 20.40
CA VAL A 40 3.48 4.42 20.26
C VAL A 40 4.16 5.29 21.31
N TYR A 41 4.53 6.51 20.93
CA TYR A 41 5.05 7.47 21.90
C TYR A 41 3.95 7.99 22.85
N ILE A 42 4.19 7.84 24.15
CA ILE A 42 3.26 8.20 25.24
C ILE A 42 3.79 9.35 26.12
N GLY A 43 4.95 9.93 25.79
CA GLY A 43 5.55 10.99 26.59
C GLY A 43 4.88 12.36 26.43
N ASN A 44 5.23 13.28 27.33
CA ASN A 44 4.64 14.63 27.41
C ASN A 44 5.34 15.70 26.56
N ASP A 45 6.51 15.41 25.98
CA ASP A 45 7.18 16.37 25.09
C ASP A 45 6.32 16.57 23.82
N MET A 46 5.73 17.78 23.68
CA MET A 46 4.84 18.11 22.57
C MET A 46 5.53 18.07 21.21
N VAL A 47 6.81 18.45 21.12
CA VAL A 47 7.55 18.45 19.86
C VAL A 47 7.70 17.01 19.36
N LEU A 48 8.10 16.10 20.26
CA LEU A 48 8.18 14.68 19.95
C LEU A 48 6.81 14.08 19.63
N LYS A 49 5.76 14.47 20.36
CA LYS A 49 4.41 13.95 20.16
C LYS A 49 3.82 14.34 18.80
N VAL A 50 3.93 15.61 18.42
CA VAL A 50 3.45 16.12 17.12
C VAL A 50 4.28 15.54 15.99
N GLY A 51 5.61 15.58 16.09
CA GLY A 51 6.50 14.99 15.09
C GLY A 51 6.21 13.50 14.89
N PHE A 52 5.95 12.77 16.00
CA PHE A 52 5.63 11.36 15.95
C PHE A 52 4.30 11.10 15.25
N ALA A 53 3.26 11.86 15.57
CA ALA A 53 1.95 11.72 14.94
C ALA A 53 2.02 11.93 13.41
N MET A 54 2.79 12.93 12.95
CA MET A 54 2.99 13.19 11.53
C MET A 54 3.75 12.06 10.84
N ALA A 55 4.89 11.65 11.40
CA ALA A 55 5.69 10.56 10.85
C ALA A 55 4.91 9.22 10.84
N LYS A 56 4.14 8.95 11.90
CA LYS A 56 3.25 7.79 11.98
C LYS A 56 2.25 7.76 10.83
N ALA A 57 1.57 8.87 10.57
CA ALA A 57 0.59 8.95 9.49
C ALA A 57 1.22 8.67 8.11
N GLU A 58 2.44 9.16 7.87
CA GLU A 58 3.17 8.87 6.63
C GLU A 58 3.56 7.40 6.50
N ILE A 59 4.06 6.79 7.59
CA ILE A 59 4.42 5.36 7.66
C ILE A 59 3.19 4.50 7.39
N ASP A 60 2.07 4.77 8.07
CA ASP A 60 0.82 4.03 7.91
C ASP A 60 0.28 4.14 6.48
N ARG A 61 0.26 5.36 5.92
CA ARG A 61 -0.17 5.59 4.54
C ARG A 61 0.69 4.82 3.55
N ARG A 62 2.01 4.81 3.73
CA ARG A 62 2.93 4.05 2.88
C ARG A 62 2.68 2.55 2.97
N ASN A 63 2.52 2.04 4.18
CA ASN A 63 2.23 0.62 4.41
C ASN A 63 0.92 0.20 3.75
N MET A 64 -0.11 1.04 3.87
CA MET A 64 -1.40 0.83 3.21
C MET A 64 -1.27 0.86 1.68
N ASN A 65 -0.56 1.83 1.11
CA ASN A 65 -0.34 1.91 -0.34
C ASN A 65 0.43 0.71 -0.88
N SER A 66 1.44 0.23 -0.14
CA SER A 66 2.19 -0.99 -0.50
C SER A 66 1.28 -2.22 -0.51
N ARG A 67 0.45 -2.38 0.53
CA ARG A 67 -0.56 -3.46 0.60
C ARG A 67 -1.56 -3.36 -0.55
N ASN A 68 -2.09 -2.17 -0.83
CA ASN A 68 -3.05 -1.94 -1.91
C ASN A 68 -2.43 -2.22 -3.29
N GLY A 69 -1.19 -1.79 -3.54
CA GLY A 69 -0.47 -2.09 -4.77
C GLY A 69 -0.25 -3.59 -4.97
N ARG A 70 0.17 -4.31 -3.92
CA ARG A 70 0.30 -5.77 -3.95
C ARG A 70 -1.02 -6.46 -4.24
N MET A 71 -2.10 -6.06 -3.58
CA MET A 71 -3.44 -6.61 -3.80
C MET A 71 -3.96 -6.32 -5.21
N GLY A 72 -3.72 -5.12 -5.74
CA GLY A 72 -4.06 -4.75 -7.12
C GLY A 72 -3.32 -5.60 -8.14
N GLY A 73 -2.03 -5.85 -7.91
CA GLY A 73 -1.21 -6.76 -8.73
C GLY A 73 -1.74 -8.20 -8.73
N LEU A 74 -2.06 -8.74 -7.55
CA LEU A 74 -2.64 -10.09 -7.43
C LEU A 74 -3.98 -10.21 -8.17
N LYS A 75 -4.91 -9.26 -7.96
CA LYS A 75 -6.19 -9.22 -8.68
C LYS A 75 -6.00 -9.12 -10.20
N THR A 76 -5.00 -8.37 -10.65
CA THR A 76 -4.70 -8.24 -12.08
C THR A 76 -4.14 -9.53 -12.65
N ALA A 77 -3.24 -10.21 -11.92
CA ALA A 77 -2.71 -11.51 -12.31
C ALA A 77 -3.80 -12.58 -12.38
N GLU A 78 -4.74 -12.59 -11.43
CA GLU A 78 -5.90 -13.47 -11.43
C GLU A 78 -6.81 -13.22 -12.64
N LYS A 79 -7.16 -11.96 -12.93
CA LYS A 79 -7.91 -11.59 -14.14
C LYS A 79 -7.22 -12.04 -15.42
N ARG A 80 -5.88 -11.91 -15.50
CA ARG A 80 -5.13 -12.40 -16.67
C ARG A 80 -5.20 -13.93 -16.80
N ARG A 81 -5.11 -14.67 -15.70
CA ARG A 81 -5.25 -16.14 -15.69
C ARG A 81 -6.64 -16.58 -16.11
N THR A 82 -7.70 -15.90 -15.66
CA THR A 82 -9.07 -16.23 -16.05
C THR A 82 -9.36 -15.90 -17.51
N VAL A 83 -8.88 -14.75 -18.01
CA VAL A 83 -9.00 -14.40 -19.44
C VAL A 83 -8.29 -15.44 -20.31
N VAL A 84 -7.06 -15.84 -19.96
CA VAL A 84 -6.35 -16.90 -20.70
C VAL A 84 -7.11 -18.23 -20.63
N ALA A 85 -7.66 -18.62 -19.47
CA ALA A 85 -8.45 -19.85 -19.34
C ALA A 85 -9.75 -19.82 -20.18
N VAL A 86 -10.42 -18.66 -20.27
CA VAL A 86 -11.59 -18.46 -21.14
C VAL A 86 -11.17 -18.50 -22.61
N GLN A 87 -10.07 -17.85 -23.00
CA GLN A 87 -9.57 -17.85 -24.37
C GLN A 87 -9.17 -19.25 -24.86
N VAL A 88 -8.57 -20.07 -23.98
CA VAL A 88 -8.16 -21.45 -24.28
C VAL A 88 -9.38 -22.40 -24.36
N ARG A 89 -10.47 -22.11 -23.65
CA ARG A 89 -11.74 -22.88 -23.79
C ARG A 89 -12.63 -22.39 -24.93
N SER A 90 -12.48 -21.14 -25.37
CA SER A 90 -13.37 -20.48 -26.33
C SER A 90 -13.06 -20.63 -27.85
N PRO A 91 -12.10 -21.43 -28.37
CA PRO A 91 -12.02 -21.57 -29.84
C PRO A 91 -13.24 -22.30 -30.44
N MET A 92 -14.03 -23.02 -29.64
CA MET A 92 -15.10 -23.91 -30.11
C MET A 92 -16.54 -23.39 -29.93
N GLU A 93 -16.75 -22.24 -29.27
CA GLU A 93 -18.12 -21.75 -28.93
C GLU A 93 -18.50 -20.41 -29.57
N CYS A 94 -17.76 -19.93 -30.58
CA CYS A 94 -18.13 -18.70 -31.29
C CYS A 94 -19.31 -18.87 -32.25
N LYS A 95 -19.86 -20.07 -32.45
CA LYS A 95 -21.05 -20.28 -33.29
C LYS A 95 -22.36 -20.07 -32.52
N THR A 96 -22.41 -20.45 -31.25
CA THR A 96 -23.63 -20.37 -30.42
C THR A 96 -23.96 -18.96 -29.96
N GLY A 97 -22.96 -18.09 -29.76
CA GLY A 97 -23.19 -16.69 -29.35
C GLY A 97 -23.86 -15.84 -30.44
N MET A 98 -23.45 -16.01 -31.70
CA MET A 98 -24.04 -15.29 -32.84
C MET A 98 -25.47 -15.76 -33.14
N GLU A 99 -25.75 -17.06 -32.98
CA GLU A 99 -27.08 -17.64 -33.15
C GLU A 99 -28.07 -17.14 -32.08
N LEU A 100 -27.64 -17.03 -30.82
CA LEU A 100 -28.46 -16.48 -29.74
C LEU A 100 -28.75 -14.99 -29.94
N LEU A 101 -27.79 -14.23 -30.49
CA LEU A 101 -27.99 -12.81 -30.79
C LEU A 101 -29.00 -12.59 -31.93
N ASN A 102 -28.92 -13.40 -33.00
CA ASN A 102 -29.86 -13.32 -34.12
C ASN A 102 -31.29 -13.72 -33.73
N LYS A 103 -31.43 -14.68 -32.80
CA LYS A 103 -32.73 -15.12 -32.27
C LYS A 103 -33.35 -14.09 -31.32
N ALA A 104 -32.53 -13.37 -30.54
CA ALA A 104 -32.98 -12.31 -29.65
C ALA A 104 -33.35 -11.00 -30.38
N LEU A 105 -32.71 -10.75 -31.53
CA LEU A 105 -32.97 -9.57 -32.37
C LEU A 105 -34.11 -9.76 -33.39
N GLY A 106 -34.83 -10.89 -33.34
CA GLY A 106 -36.01 -11.10 -34.19
C GLY A 106 -35.70 -11.16 -35.69
N GLY A 107 -34.58 -11.77 -36.07
CA GLY A 107 -34.31 -12.07 -37.48
C GLY A 107 -35.33 -13.07 -38.02
N LYS A 108 -35.99 -12.71 -39.12
CA LYS A 108 -36.99 -13.50 -39.85
C LYS A 108 -36.49 -14.89 -40.23
#